data_AF-A0A2M8CQ00-F1
#
_entry.id   AF-A0A2M8CQ00-F1
#
_cell.length_a   1.000
_cell.length_b   1.000
_cell.length_c   1.000
_cell.angle_alpha   90.00
_cell.angle_beta   90.00
_cell.angle_gamma   90.00
#
_symmetry.space_group_name_H-M   'P 1'
#
loop_
_entity.id
_entity.type
_entity.pdbx_description
1 polymer ?
#
loop_
_entity_poly.entity_id
_entity_poly.type
_entity_poly.pdbx_seq_one_letter_code
_entity_poly.pdbx_strand_id
1 'polypeptide(L)'
;MTFRVHGYAFLALLALMFFSAASAPTPRELGQKIALQTEDSLFNYDFWMLDSSWLKLQISALGAPRFSDSVTQRQSVLQTLDLIHRMDEANAEIEKIYADPANAADPQAASVEQRARLAGLSGQYDALAPFAEATLETQVSEILSALGLTLGGQPLPWVLYHVSPLPQNLVISRRDVIQQETNLMLDPDLTTEQAQEIENRTDAAFDVSTLVVPIGGVALYPTMVYRSSDLSWLIDTVAHEWTHIYMTNHPISDNYSKDGQVRTMNETTAEIAGREIGKLVMQMYYPERMRRPDFGRQLSAAQDDIFPAEGFDFNAEMHTTRITADALLADGKIDKAEAYMETRRKFFWDNGYPIRKLNQAYFAFYGAYAETPGGAAGEDPVGPAVRELRARSASLKEFLDTIRKMGSFAELQAALEKQP
;
A
#
# COMPACT_ATOMS: atom_id res chain seq x y z
N MET A 1 22.39 -9.50 34.52
CA MET A 1 21.48 -10.50 33.88
C MET A 1 19.99 -10.21 34.10
N THR A 2 19.63 -9.25 34.97
CA THR A 2 18.24 -8.88 35.32
C THR A 2 17.60 -7.79 34.45
N PHE A 3 18.38 -7.08 33.62
CA PHE A 3 17.86 -6.04 32.71
C PHE A 3 17.19 -6.57 31.43
N ARG A 4 17.46 -7.82 31.03
CA ARG A 4 16.89 -8.39 29.79
C ARG A 4 15.41 -8.77 29.92
N VAL A 5 15.00 -9.31 31.06
CA VAL A 5 13.61 -9.76 31.29
C VAL A 5 12.62 -8.59 31.34
N HIS A 6 13.06 -7.42 31.82
CA HIS A 6 12.25 -6.21 31.90
C HIS A 6 12.01 -5.56 30.53
N GLY A 7 12.96 -5.71 29.59
CA GLY A 7 12.81 -5.22 28.23
C GLY A 7 11.73 -5.97 27.45
N TYR A 8 11.68 -7.30 27.56
CA TYR A 8 10.68 -8.13 26.87
C TYR A 8 9.27 -8.00 27.47
N ALA A 9 9.16 -7.83 28.79
CA ALA A 9 7.88 -7.58 29.45
C ALA A 9 7.31 -6.19 29.11
N PHE A 10 8.16 -5.16 29.06
CA PHE A 10 7.79 -3.81 28.62
C PHE A 10 7.39 -3.79 27.14
N LEU A 11 8.08 -4.57 26.32
CA LEU A 11 7.77 -4.78 24.92
C LEU A 11 6.43 -5.47 24.69
N ALA A 12 6.17 -6.55 25.41
CA ALA A 12 4.90 -7.26 25.33
C ALA A 12 3.74 -6.36 25.77
N LEU A 13 3.94 -5.52 26.79
CA LEU A 13 2.95 -4.53 27.25
C LEU A 13 2.72 -3.40 26.24
N LEU A 14 3.77 -2.90 25.58
CA LEU A 14 3.65 -1.92 24.50
C LEU A 14 2.97 -2.53 23.27
N ALA A 15 3.38 -3.73 22.86
CA ALA A 15 2.73 -4.48 21.79
C ALA A 15 1.24 -4.67 22.11
N LEU A 16 0.89 -5.07 23.34
CA LEU A 16 -0.51 -5.18 23.80
C LEU A 16 -1.29 -3.85 23.75
N MET A 17 -0.65 -2.71 24.03
CA MET A 17 -1.26 -1.38 23.88
C MET A 17 -1.44 -0.99 22.39
N PHE A 18 -0.53 -1.39 21.51
CA PHE A 18 -0.66 -1.20 20.06
C PHE A 18 -1.63 -2.21 19.41
N PHE A 19 -1.79 -3.42 19.96
CA PHE A 19 -2.83 -4.39 19.59
C PHE A 19 -4.23 -3.81 19.82
N SER A 20 -4.42 -2.96 20.83
CA SER A 20 -5.67 -2.22 21.04
C SER A 20 -5.84 -0.96 20.17
N ALA A 21 -4.75 -0.47 19.55
CA ALA A 21 -4.76 0.75 18.73
C ALA A 21 -4.82 0.45 17.22
N ALA A 22 -4.48 -0.77 16.80
CA ALA A 22 -4.91 -1.34 15.52
C ALA A 22 -6.38 -1.75 15.63
N SER A 23 -7.26 -0.80 15.97
CA SER A 23 -8.69 -1.02 15.82
C SER A 23 -8.95 -1.25 14.34
N ALA A 24 -9.23 -2.50 13.97
CA ALA A 24 -9.89 -2.79 12.71
C ALA A 24 -11.06 -1.79 12.57
N PRO A 25 -11.21 -1.10 11.42
CA PRO A 25 -12.26 -0.12 11.26
C PRO A 25 -13.59 -0.75 11.68
N THR A 26 -14.26 -0.16 12.68
CA THR A 26 -15.61 -0.61 13.05
C THR A 26 -16.47 -0.55 11.80
N PRO A 27 -16.98 -1.69 11.28
CA PRO A 27 -17.69 -1.64 10.02
C PRO A 27 -19.00 -0.89 10.24
N ARG A 28 -19.31 0.05 9.35
CA ARG A 28 -20.67 0.63 9.23
C ARG A 28 -21.67 -0.52 9.03
N GLU A 29 -22.95 -0.31 9.34
CA GLU A 29 -23.99 -1.34 9.15
C GLU A 29 -23.98 -1.97 7.75
N LEU A 30 -23.67 -1.18 6.71
CA LEU A 30 -23.48 -1.68 5.34
C LEU A 30 -22.25 -2.60 5.21
N GLY A 31 -21.11 -2.19 5.75
CA GLY A 31 -19.88 -3.00 5.74
C GLY A 31 -20.05 -4.33 6.47
N GLN A 32 -20.79 -4.38 7.58
CA GLN A 32 -21.10 -5.63 8.28
C GLN A 32 -21.94 -6.58 7.42
N LYS A 33 -22.96 -6.04 6.72
CA LYS A 33 -23.82 -6.85 5.85
C LYS A 33 -23.04 -7.41 4.64
N ILE A 34 -22.15 -6.61 4.06
CA ILE A 34 -21.30 -7.06 2.95
C ILE A 34 -20.27 -8.08 3.45
N ALA A 35 -19.69 -7.88 4.63
CA ALA A 35 -18.74 -8.82 5.25
C ALA A 35 -19.39 -10.20 5.47
N LEU A 36 -20.63 -10.25 5.99
CA LEU A 36 -21.38 -11.51 6.12
C LEU A 36 -21.66 -12.19 4.76
N GLN A 37 -21.85 -11.41 3.69
CA GLN A 37 -22.03 -11.96 2.35
C GLN A 37 -20.72 -12.51 1.76
N THR A 38 -19.57 -11.99 2.19
CA THR A 38 -18.24 -12.27 1.64
C THR A 38 -17.33 -13.05 2.59
N GLU A 39 -17.89 -13.61 3.68
CA GLU A 39 -17.14 -14.22 4.80
C GLU A 39 -16.12 -15.27 4.34
N ASP A 40 -16.51 -16.14 3.41
CA ASP A 40 -15.66 -17.20 2.86
C ASP A 40 -14.45 -16.69 2.06
N SER A 41 -14.38 -15.39 1.80
CA SER A 41 -13.33 -14.74 1.03
C SER A 41 -12.62 -13.65 1.83
N LEU A 42 -12.89 -13.50 3.13
CA LEU A 42 -12.23 -12.50 3.97
C LEU A 42 -10.84 -12.97 4.42
N PHE A 43 -9.88 -12.03 4.44
CA PHE A 43 -8.54 -12.29 4.92
C PHE A 43 -8.47 -12.42 6.45
N ASN A 44 -7.70 -13.39 6.95
CA ASN A 44 -7.53 -13.63 8.39
C ASN A 44 -6.33 -12.85 8.96
N TYR A 45 -6.59 -11.64 9.42
CA TYR A 45 -5.58 -10.78 10.05
C TYR A 45 -5.04 -11.34 11.37
N ASP A 46 -5.88 -11.93 12.21
CA ASP A 46 -5.48 -12.39 13.54
C ASP A 46 -4.40 -13.46 13.45
N PHE A 47 -4.61 -14.44 12.58
CA PHE A 47 -3.63 -15.50 12.35
C PHE A 47 -2.33 -14.94 11.78
N TRP A 48 -2.40 -14.09 10.75
CA TRP A 48 -1.22 -13.50 10.13
C TRP A 48 -0.41 -12.64 11.10
N MET A 49 -1.07 -11.81 11.91
CA MET A 49 -0.41 -10.94 12.90
C MET A 49 0.30 -11.76 13.97
N LEU A 50 -0.33 -12.84 14.46
CA LEU A 50 0.28 -13.72 15.45
C LEU A 50 1.53 -14.42 14.91
N ASP A 51 1.45 -14.97 13.70
CA ASP A 51 2.58 -15.64 13.05
C ASP A 51 3.75 -14.68 12.77
N SER A 52 3.44 -13.53 12.18
CA SER A 52 4.44 -12.48 11.88
C SER A 52 5.10 -11.93 13.14
N SER A 53 4.31 -11.68 14.19
CA SER A 53 4.85 -11.24 15.49
C SER A 53 5.76 -12.29 16.11
N TRP A 54 5.40 -13.58 16.00
CA TRP A 54 6.22 -14.68 16.48
C TRP A 54 7.56 -14.77 15.76
N LEU A 55 7.56 -14.64 14.42
CA LEU A 55 8.78 -14.57 13.61
C LEU A 55 9.67 -13.41 14.05
N LYS A 56 9.11 -12.20 14.24
CA LYS A 56 9.89 -11.03 14.69
C LYS A 56 10.48 -11.21 16.09
N LEU A 57 9.78 -11.88 17.01
CA LEU A 57 10.31 -12.23 18.32
C LEU A 57 11.53 -13.17 18.20
N GLN A 58 11.49 -14.16 17.29
CA GLN A 58 12.61 -15.06 17.05
C GLN A 58 13.85 -14.32 16.52
N ILE A 59 13.67 -13.47 15.50
CA ILE A 59 14.77 -12.70 14.90
C ILE A 59 15.36 -11.70 15.90
N SER A 60 14.51 -11.02 16.67
CA SER A 60 14.94 -10.11 17.74
C SER A 60 15.75 -10.83 18.82
N ALA A 61 15.34 -12.05 19.21
CA ALA A 61 16.07 -12.88 20.16
C ALA A 61 17.45 -13.33 19.65
N LEU A 62 17.58 -13.56 18.34
CA LEU A 62 18.86 -13.87 17.67
C LEU A 62 19.79 -12.65 17.58
N GLY A 63 19.25 -11.42 17.64
CA GLY A 63 20.02 -10.18 17.54
C GLY A 63 20.76 -10.02 16.20
N ALA A 64 20.35 -10.78 15.19
CA ALA A 64 21.15 -11.11 14.02
C ALA A 64 21.70 -9.89 13.25
N PRO A 65 20.94 -8.80 12.99
CA PRO A 65 21.49 -7.64 12.29
C PRO A 65 22.58 -6.92 13.08
N ARG A 66 22.55 -6.96 14.41
CA ARG A 66 23.49 -6.17 15.24
C ARG A 66 24.89 -6.76 15.30
N PHE A 67 25.08 -7.98 14.80
CA PHE A 67 26.36 -8.70 14.84
C PHE A 67 27.05 -8.83 13.47
N SER A 68 26.42 -8.36 12.39
CA SER A 68 27.00 -8.30 11.04
C SER A 68 27.52 -6.89 10.74
N ASP A 69 28.57 -6.80 9.93
CA ASP A 69 29.01 -5.50 9.40
C ASP A 69 28.02 -4.95 8.36
N SER A 70 28.12 -3.64 8.10
CA SER A 70 27.22 -2.94 7.17
C SER A 70 27.29 -3.46 5.73
N VAL A 71 28.42 -4.07 5.34
CA VAL A 71 28.58 -4.69 4.01
C VAL A 71 27.73 -5.95 3.91
N THR A 72 27.78 -6.80 4.92
CA THR A 72 27.03 -8.07 4.98
C THR A 72 25.52 -7.83 5.05
N GLN A 73 25.10 -6.86 5.87
CA GLN A 73 23.72 -6.38 5.94
C GLN A 73 23.21 -5.90 4.57
N ARG A 74 23.97 -5.04 3.90
CA ARG A 74 23.58 -4.55 2.58
C ARG A 74 23.51 -5.69 1.55
N GLN A 75 24.46 -6.62 1.57
CA GLN A 75 24.47 -7.74 0.64
C GLN A 75 23.28 -8.68 0.81
N SER A 76 22.82 -8.93 2.04
CA SER A 76 21.63 -9.75 2.24
C SER A 76 20.38 -9.13 1.64
N VAL A 77 20.20 -7.82 1.76
CA VAL A 77 19.07 -7.11 1.12
C VAL A 77 19.13 -7.28 -0.39
N LEU A 78 20.28 -7.01 -1.00
CA LEU A 78 20.45 -7.13 -2.45
C LEU A 78 20.27 -8.57 -2.96
N GLN A 79 20.71 -9.58 -2.21
CA GLN A 79 20.52 -10.99 -2.53
C GLN A 79 19.05 -11.40 -2.42
N THR A 80 18.33 -10.93 -1.40
CA THR A 80 16.88 -11.17 -1.30
C THR A 80 16.13 -10.58 -2.48
N LEU A 81 16.47 -9.37 -2.94
CA LEU A 81 15.85 -8.77 -4.12
C LEU A 81 16.15 -9.56 -5.41
N ASP A 82 17.37 -10.07 -5.58
CA ASP A 82 17.73 -10.97 -6.70
C ASP A 82 16.92 -12.27 -6.67
N LEU A 83 16.73 -12.85 -5.48
CA LEU A 83 15.89 -14.04 -5.31
C LEU A 83 14.44 -13.76 -5.71
N ILE A 84 13.87 -12.63 -5.28
CA ILE A 84 12.52 -12.22 -5.69
C ILE A 84 12.42 -12.13 -7.22
N HIS A 85 13.35 -11.39 -7.85
CA HIS A 85 13.36 -11.24 -9.31
C HIS A 85 13.42 -12.58 -10.05
N ARG A 86 14.28 -13.50 -9.60
CA ARG A 86 14.41 -14.83 -10.20
C ARG A 86 13.21 -15.74 -9.94
N MET A 87 12.50 -15.54 -8.84
CA MET A 87 11.23 -16.23 -8.57
C MET A 87 10.13 -15.73 -9.51
N ASP A 88 10.07 -14.41 -9.76
CA ASP A 88 9.12 -13.82 -10.69
C ASP A 88 9.38 -14.27 -12.13
N GLU A 89 10.66 -14.35 -12.56
CA GLU A 89 11.05 -14.93 -13.84
C GLU A 89 10.59 -16.40 -13.97
N ALA A 90 10.82 -17.21 -12.94
CA ALA A 90 10.43 -18.62 -12.94
C ALA A 90 8.90 -18.78 -12.99
N ASN A 91 8.15 -17.92 -12.29
CA ASN A 91 6.68 -17.89 -12.37
C ASN A 91 6.20 -17.51 -13.78
N ALA A 92 6.77 -16.48 -14.38
CA ALA A 92 6.41 -16.06 -15.74
C ALA A 92 6.72 -17.14 -16.78
N GLU A 93 7.82 -17.90 -16.61
CA GLU A 93 8.11 -19.08 -17.44
C GLU A 93 7.05 -20.17 -17.28
N ILE A 94 6.60 -20.45 -16.04
CA ILE A 94 5.52 -21.42 -15.77
C ILE A 94 4.21 -20.96 -16.42
N GLU A 95 3.83 -19.70 -16.24
CA GLU A 95 2.61 -19.14 -16.84
C GLU A 95 2.63 -19.26 -18.37
N LYS A 96 3.76 -18.95 -19.01
CA LYS A 96 3.93 -19.14 -20.46
C LYS A 96 3.77 -20.59 -20.89
N ILE A 97 4.31 -21.54 -20.14
CA ILE A 97 4.14 -22.98 -20.42
C ILE A 97 2.66 -23.38 -20.34
N TYR A 98 1.93 -22.87 -19.35
CA TYR A 98 0.50 -23.14 -19.17
C TYR A 98 -0.37 -22.46 -20.24
N ALA A 99 0.04 -21.31 -20.76
CA ALA A 99 -0.65 -20.60 -21.83
C ALA A 99 -0.36 -21.15 -23.24
N ASP A 100 0.71 -21.94 -23.42
CA ASP A 100 1.11 -22.49 -24.72
C ASP A 100 0.22 -23.67 -25.15
N PRO A 101 -0.51 -23.58 -26.28
CA PRO A 101 -1.33 -24.68 -26.81
C PRO A 101 -0.55 -25.97 -27.08
N ALA A 102 0.76 -25.90 -27.33
CA ALA A 102 1.60 -27.09 -27.52
C ALA A 102 1.70 -27.96 -26.26
N ASN A 103 1.54 -27.35 -25.08
CA ASN A 103 1.60 -28.02 -23.78
C ASN A 103 0.21 -28.33 -23.20
N ALA A 104 -0.88 -28.03 -23.92
CA ALA A 104 -2.25 -28.15 -23.40
C ALA A 104 -2.63 -29.56 -22.91
N ALA A 105 -1.96 -30.61 -23.40
CA ALA A 105 -2.19 -31.99 -22.99
C ALA A 105 -1.65 -32.31 -21.57
N ASP A 106 -0.51 -31.72 -21.19
CA ASP A 106 0.10 -31.90 -19.87
C ASP A 106 1.09 -30.75 -19.54
N PRO A 107 0.56 -29.55 -19.23
CA PRO A 107 1.40 -28.39 -18.89
C PRO A 107 2.13 -28.58 -17.56
N GLN A 108 1.63 -29.50 -16.72
CA GLN A 108 2.25 -29.87 -15.46
C GLN A 108 3.56 -30.63 -15.69
N ALA A 109 3.56 -31.65 -16.56
CA ALA A 109 4.79 -32.35 -16.93
C ALA A 109 5.80 -31.42 -17.63
N ALA A 110 5.32 -30.53 -18.50
CA ALA A 110 6.16 -29.57 -19.23
C ALA A 110 6.85 -28.53 -18.33
N SER A 111 6.28 -28.23 -17.15
CA SER A 111 6.79 -27.22 -16.20
C SER A 111 7.55 -27.80 -15.00
N VAL A 112 7.91 -29.09 -15.00
CA VAL A 112 8.55 -29.76 -13.84
C VAL A 112 9.87 -29.09 -13.44
N GLU A 113 10.71 -28.72 -14.41
CA GLU A 113 12.02 -28.10 -14.14
C GLU A 113 11.86 -26.70 -13.53
N GLN A 114 10.97 -25.87 -14.10
CA GLN A 114 10.70 -24.51 -13.66
C GLN A 114 10.08 -24.49 -12.26
N ARG A 115 9.17 -25.43 -11.96
CA ARG A 115 8.59 -25.57 -10.62
C ARG A 115 9.61 -26.05 -9.60
N ALA A 116 10.53 -26.95 -9.97
CA ALA A 116 11.64 -27.34 -9.10
C ALA A 116 12.61 -26.18 -8.84
N ARG A 117 12.91 -25.37 -9.86
CA ARG A 117 13.70 -24.13 -9.75
C ARG A 117 13.02 -23.14 -8.81
N LEU A 118 11.72 -22.88 -8.99
CA LEU A 118 10.94 -21.98 -8.14
C LEU A 118 10.95 -22.43 -6.68
N ALA A 119 10.73 -23.72 -6.42
CA ALA A 119 10.78 -24.26 -5.06
C ALA A 119 12.15 -24.09 -4.40
N GLY A 120 13.24 -24.32 -5.15
CA GLY A 120 14.60 -24.10 -4.67
C GLY A 120 14.94 -22.63 -4.41
N LEU A 121 14.38 -21.70 -5.20
CA LEU A 121 14.51 -20.26 -4.97
C LEU A 121 13.70 -19.82 -3.75
N SER A 122 12.47 -20.31 -3.60
CA SER A 122 11.61 -20.03 -2.43
C SER A 122 12.30 -20.44 -1.13
N GLY A 123 12.88 -21.64 -1.06
CA GLY A 123 13.59 -22.08 0.14
C GLY A 123 14.82 -21.22 0.48
N GLN A 124 15.50 -20.65 -0.52
CA GLN A 124 16.59 -19.69 -0.29
C GLN A 124 16.06 -18.34 0.19
N TYR A 125 14.94 -17.88 -0.39
CA TYR A 125 14.27 -16.65 0.02
C TYR A 125 13.82 -16.73 1.48
N ASP A 126 13.13 -17.80 1.88
CA ASP A 126 12.60 -17.98 3.23
C ASP A 126 13.71 -17.98 4.30
N ALA A 127 14.91 -18.47 3.94
CA ALA A 127 16.06 -18.47 4.83
C ALA A 127 16.72 -17.08 4.99
N LEU A 128 16.69 -16.24 3.95
CA LEU A 128 17.41 -14.97 3.92
C LEU A 128 16.51 -13.75 4.22
N ALA A 129 15.23 -13.82 3.84
CA ALA A 129 14.28 -12.72 3.94
C ALA A 129 14.17 -12.13 5.35
N PRO A 130 14.06 -12.93 6.45
CA PRO A 130 13.95 -12.35 7.79
C PRO A 130 15.15 -11.49 8.20
N PHE A 131 16.35 -11.81 7.70
CA PHE A 131 17.56 -11.05 7.96
C PHE A 131 17.66 -9.78 7.10
N ALA A 132 17.23 -9.86 5.84
CA ALA A 132 17.10 -8.70 4.97
C ALA A 132 16.05 -7.71 5.50
N GLU A 133 14.91 -8.19 5.98
CA GLU A 133 13.88 -7.38 6.62
C GLU A 133 14.42 -6.63 7.83
N ALA A 134 15.05 -7.35 8.76
CA ALA A 134 15.59 -6.74 9.98
C ALA A 134 16.74 -5.75 9.68
N THR A 135 17.46 -5.95 8.57
CA THR A 135 18.43 -4.97 8.07
C THR A 135 17.73 -3.68 7.61
N LEU A 136 16.70 -3.78 6.77
CA LEU A 136 15.95 -2.62 6.30
C LEU A 136 15.23 -1.89 7.45
N GLU A 137 14.64 -2.61 8.40
CA GLU A 137 14.07 -2.06 9.64
C GLU A 137 15.10 -1.19 10.39
N THR A 138 16.34 -1.67 10.49
CA THR A 138 17.44 -0.94 11.14
C THR A 138 17.82 0.31 10.36
N GLN A 139 17.98 0.20 9.03
CA GLN A 139 18.35 1.32 8.16
C GLN A 139 17.29 2.43 8.19
N VAL A 140 16.00 2.08 8.11
CA VAL A 140 14.89 3.04 8.25
C VAL A 140 14.90 3.67 9.64
N SER A 141 15.10 2.88 10.70
CA SER A 141 15.16 3.38 12.08
C SER A 141 16.29 4.39 12.30
N GLU A 142 17.46 4.18 11.69
CA GLU A 142 18.59 5.11 11.74
C GLU A 142 18.26 6.45 11.07
N ILE A 143 17.59 6.43 9.91
CA ILE A 143 17.11 7.64 9.24
C ILE A 143 16.05 8.37 10.07
N LEU A 144 15.08 7.65 10.64
CA LEU A 144 14.07 8.24 11.55
C LEU A 144 14.72 8.91 12.78
N SER A 145 15.79 8.31 13.31
CA SER A 145 16.61 8.89 14.37
C SER A 145 17.27 10.19 13.95
N ALA A 146 17.91 10.21 12.78
CA ALA A 146 18.53 11.41 12.22
C ALA A 146 17.51 12.53 11.97
N LEU A 147 16.27 12.19 11.65
CA LEU A 147 15.16 13.14 11.45
C LEU A 147 14.51 13.62 12.75
N GLY A 148 14.93 13.10 13.92
CA GLY A 148 14.34 13.44 15.21
C GLY A 148 12.95 12.85 15.46
N LEU A 149 12.53 11.85 14.67
CA LEU A 149 11.25 11.14 14.78
C LEU A 149 11.32 10.01 15.82
N THR A 150 11.99 10.26 16.94
CA THR A 150 12.28 9.24 17.96
C THR A 150 11.92 9.71 19.36
N LEU A 151 11.61 8.75 20.23
CA LEU A 151 11.44 8.96 21.66
C LEU A 151 12.57 8.25 22.39
N GLY A 152 13.46 9.01 23.03
CA GLY A 152 14.61 8.43 23.75
C GLY A 152 15.66 7.78 22.82
N GLY A 153 15.76 8.23 21.57
CA GLY A 153 16.76 7.75 20.60
C GLY A 153 16.36 6.50 19.80
N GLN A 154 15.11 6.05 19.92
CA GLN A 154 14.53 4.99 19.09
C GLN A 154 13.20 5.46 18.50
N PRO A 155 12.86 5.09 17.25
CA PRO A 155 11.55 5.39 16.70
C PRO A 155 10.47 4.75 17.56
N LEU A 156 9.37 5.46 17.82
CA LEU A 156 8.23 4.89 18.50
C LEU A 156 6.99 5.21 17.65
N PRO A 157 6.33 4.19 17.06
CA PRO A 157 6.61 2.74 17.18
C PRO A 157 7.91 2.31 16.47
N TRP A 158 8.49 1.16 16.86
CA TRP A 158 9.66 0.63 16.15
C TRP A 158 9.29 0.22 14.73
N VAL A 159 10.21 0.37 13.79
CA VAL A 159 10.01 -0.11 12.42
C VAL A 159 10.03 -1.63 12.44
N LEU A 160 8.89 -2.26 12.19
CA LEU A 160 8.74 -3.70 12.02
C LEU A 160 7.86 -3.94 10.81
N TYR A 161 8.33 -4.73 9.85
CA TYR A 161 7.55 -5.07 8.66
C TYR A 161 7.82 -6.50 8.22
N HIS A 162 6.86 -7.15 7.60
CA HIS A 162 7.00 -8.50 7.07
C HIS A 162 6.48 -8.55 5.63
N VAL A 163 7.26 -9.17 4.75
CA VAL A 163 6.90 -9.37 3.36
C VAL A 163 6.07 -10.64 3.22
N SER A 164 4.85 -10.52 2.72
CA SER A 164 3.94 -11.65 2.47
C SER A 164 3.02 -11.36 1.28
N PRO A 165 2.30 -12.37 0.75
CA PRO A 165 1.14 -12.11 -0.10
C PRO A 165 0.19 -11.12 0.59
N LEU A 166 -0.33 -10.15 -0.17
CA LEU A 166 -1.21 -9.12 0.36
C LEU A 166 -2.68 -9.42 0.04
N PRO A 167 -3.60 -9.15 0.97
CA PRO A 167 -5.02 -9.27 0.69
C PRO A 167 -5.43 -8.32 -0.44
N GLN A 168 -6.47 -8.68 -1.18
CA GLN A 168 -7.08 -7.78 -2.16
C GLN A 168 -8.12 -6.89 -1.47
N ASN A 169 -8.19 -5.63 -1.82
CA ASN A 169 -9.08 -4.67 -1.17
C ASN A 169 -10.37 -4.48 -1.98
N LEU A 170 -11.51 -4.92 -1.44
CA LEU A 170 -12.84 -4.62 -1.96
C LEU A 170 -13.25 -3.21 -1.51
N VAL A 171 -13.04 -2.25 -2.39
CA VAL A 171 -13.46 -0.86 -2.22
C VAL A 171 -14.95 -0.74 -2.50
N ILE A 172 -15.69 -0.11 -1.60
CA ILE A 172 -17.12 0.14 -1.76
C ILE A 172 -17.37 1.64 -1.72
N SER A 173 -17.99 2.15 -2.79
CA SER A 173 -18.42 3.53 -2.96
C SER A 173 -19.92 3.60 -3.15
N ARG A 174 -20.52 4.72 -2.76
CA ARG A 174 -21.85 5.06 -3.25
C ARG A 174 -21.85 5.25 -4.76
N ARG A 175 -23.03 5.10 -5.37
CA ARG A 175 -23.23 5.34 -6.80
C ARG A 175 -23.41 6.82 -7.12
N ASP A 176 -23.99 7.60 -6.20
CA ASP A 176 -24.34 9.01 -6.40
C ASP A 176 -23.23 9.99 -6.01
N VAL A 177 -22.14 9.52 -5.40
CA VAL A 177 -20.97 10.32 -5.08
C VAL A 177 -19.73 9.44 -5.12
N ILE A 178 -18.63 9.99 -5.62
CA ILE A 178 -17.34 9.30 -5.59
C ILE A 178 -16.71 9.49 -4.22
N GLN A 179 -16.99 8.54 -3.33
CA GLN A 179 -16.49 8.53 -1.97
C GLN A 179 -16.46 7.09 -1.46
N GLN A 180 -15.33 6.66 -0.89
CA GLN A 180 -15.21 5.33 -0.31
C GLN A 180 -15.94 5.28 1.04
N GLU A 181 -17.07 4.59 1.06
CA GLU A 181 -17.93 4.35 2.22
C GLU A 181 -17.29 3.39 3.21
N THR A 182 -16.77 2.28 2.67
CA THR A 182 -16.12 1.22 3.43
C THR A 182 -15.22 0.41 2.50
N ASN A 183 -14.39 -0.44 3.07
CA ASN A 183 -13.67 -1.45 2.32
C ASN A 183 -13.64 -2.78 3.09
N LEU A 184 -13.31 -3.87 2.41
CA LEU A 184 -13.11 -5.19 3.00
C LEU A 184 -11.87 -5.83 2.40
N MET A 185 -11.10 -6.51 3.24
CA MET A 185 -9.84 -7.13 2.83
C MET A 185 -10.12 -8.60 2.56
N LEU A 186 -9.92 -8.97 1.31
CA LEU A 186 -10.22 -10.27 0.75
C LEU A 186 -8.97 -11.14 0.65
N ASP A 187 -9.18 -12.43 0.44
CA ASP A 187 -8.12 -13.42 0.26
C ASP A 187 -7.10 -12.97 -0.83
N PRO A 188 -5.78 -13.05 -0.57
CA PRO A 188 -4.74 -12.72 -1.53
C PRO A 188 -4.82 -13.56 -2.83
N ASP A 189 -5.30 -14.80 -2.73
CA ASP A 189 -5.28 -15.79 -3.81
C ASP A 189 -6.53 -15.73 -4.70
N LEU A 190 -7.37 -14.69 -4.56
CA LEU A 190 -8.54 -14.51 -5.40
C LEU A 190 -8.17 -14.34 -6.88
N THR A 191 -8.78 -15.15 -7.74
CA THR A 191 -8.69 -14.96 -9.19
C THR A 191 -9.49 -13.73 -9.63
N THR A 192 -9.19 -13.22 -10.83
CA THR A 192 -9.92 -12.09 -11.43
C THR A 192 -11.42 -12.39 -11.55
N GLU A 193 -11.78 -13.64 -11.87
CA GLU A 193 -13.18 -14.09 -11.98
C GLU A 193 -13.88 -14.09 -10.62
N GLN A 194 -13.21 -14.56 -9.57
CA GLN A 194 -13.76 -14.56 -8.21
C GLN A 194 -13.94 -13.12 -7.71
N ALA A 195 -12.96 -12.25 -7.93
CA ALA A 195 -13.06 -10.83 -7.62
C ALA A 195 -14.25 -10.19 -8.36
N GLN A 196 -14.41 -10.45 -9.65
CA GLN A 196 -15.53 -9.92 -10.45
C GLN A 196 -16.90 -10.42 -9.96
N GLU A 197 -17.00 -11.69 -9.55
CA GLU A 197 -18.23 -12.25 -9.01
C GLU A 197 -18.60 -11.60 -7.67
N ILE A 198 -17.62 -11.41 -6.77
CA ILE A 198 -17.80 -10.70 -5.50
C ILE A 198 -18.29 -9.27 -5.76
N GLU A 199 -17.66 -8.55 -6.70
CA GLU A 199 -18.06 -7.20 -7.07
C GLU A 199 -19.50 -7.14 -7.58
N ASN A 200 -19.85 -7.96 -8.58
CA ASN A 200 -21.16 -7.95 -9.22
C ASN A 200 -22.28 -8.28 -8.23
N ARG A 201 -22.04 -9.28 -7.37
CA ARG A 201 -22.98 -9.69 -6.33
C ARG A 201 -23.19 -8.59 -5.30
N THR A 202 -22.13 -7.89 -4.92
CA THR A 202 -22.19 -6.78 -3.96
C THR A 202 -22.89 -5.55 -4.57
N ASP A 203 -22.53 -5.18 -5.80
CA ASP A 203 -23.15 -4.08 -6.57
C ASP A 203 -24.67 -4.27 -6.63
N ALA A 204 -25.12 -5.47 -7.03
CA ALA A 204 -26.54 -5.78 -7.20
C ALA A 204 -27.31 -5.90 -5.87
N ALA A 205 -26.69 -6.45 -4.83
CA ALA A 205 -27.38 -6.69 -3.55
C ALA A 205 -27.57 -5.40 -2.73
N PHE A 206 -26.67 -4.43 -2.88
CA PHE A 206 -26.63 -3.24 -2.02
C PHE A 206 -26.78 -1.90 -2.76
N ASP A 207 -26.91 -1.92 -4.09
CA ASP A 207 -27.00 -0.71 -4.94
C ASP A 207 -25.79 0.23 -4.74
N VAL A 208 -24.60 -0.36 -4.80
CA VAL A 208 -23.30 0.31 -4.60
C VAL A 208 -22.41 0.15 -5.82
N SER A 209 -21.29 0.87 -5.82
CA SER A 209 -20.21 0.73 -6.78
C SER A 209 -19.04 0.06 -6.07
N THR A 210 -18.58 -1.09 -6.56
CA THR A 210 -17.45 -1.83 -5.98
C THR A 210 -16.26 -1.96 -6.92
N LEU A 211 -15.07 -2.12 -6.34
CA LEU A 211 -13.85 -2.49 -7.05
C LEU A 211 -12.92 -3.27 -6.12
N VAL A 212 -12.53 -4.47 -6.53
CA VAL A 212 -11.44 -5.23 -5.94
C VAL A 212 -10.13 -4.78 -6.59
N VAL A 213 -9.21 -4.33 -5.75
CA VAL A 213 -7.88 -3.83 -6.16
C VAL A 213 -6.78 -4.50 -5.35
N PRO A 214 -5.60 -4.73 -5.95
CA PRO A 214 -4.41 -5.03 -5.16
C PRO A 214 -4.00 -3.78 -4.35
N ILE A 215 -3.31 -4.01 -3.23
CA ILE A 215 -2.72 -2.97 -2.38
C ILE A 215 -1.21 -3.18 -2.27
N GLY A 216 -0.46 -2.13 -1.89
CA GLY A 216 1.01 -2.19 -1.74
C GLY A 216 1.49 -2.57 -0.34
N GLY A 217 0.68 -2.29 0.68
CA GLY A 217 0.96 -2.61 2.07
C GLY A 217 -0.29 -2.47 2.94
N VAL A 218 -0.15 -2.87 4.20
CA VAL A 218 -1.15 -2.67 5.24
C VAL A 218 -0.44 -2.25 6.53
N ALA A 219 -0.84 -1.10 7.07
CA ALA A 219 -0.38 -0.53 8.35
C ALA A 219 -0.79 -1.33 9.59
N LEU A 220 -0.48 -2.63 9.62
CA LEU A 220 -0.50 -3.49 10.80
C LEU A 220 0.81 -3.35 11.58
N TYR A 221 0.91 -4.03 12.73
CA TYR A 221 2.14 -4.11 13.50
C TYR A 221 2.51 -5.56 13.82
N PRO A 222 3.51 -6.17 13.14
CA PRO A 222 4.35 -5.64 12.06
C PRO A 222 3.57 -5.23 10.81
N THR A 223 4.08 -4.26 10.05
CA THR A 223 3.50 -3.84 8.78
C THR A 223 3.54 -4.97 7.76
N MET A 224 2.44 -5.20 7.04
CA MET A 224 2.42 -6.16 5.93
C MET A 224 2.82 -5.45 4.64
N VAL A 225 3.78 -5.98 3.88
CA VAL A 225 4.28 -5.33 2.65
C VAL A 225 4.35 -6.34 1.50
N TYR A 226 4.03 -5.89 0.29
CA TYR A 226 4.12 -6.74 -0.91
C TYR A 226 5.56 -7.15 -1.19
N ARG A 227 5.72 -8.33 -1.78
CA ARG A 227 7.02 -8.82 -2.24
C ARG A 227 7.40 -8.15 -3.57
N SER A 228 8.21 -7.09 -3.51
CA SER A 228 8.78 -6.43 -4.69
C SER A 228 10.31 -6.60 -4.76
N SER A 229 10.83 -6.69 -5.98
CA SER A 229 12.27 -6.60 -6.27
C SER A 229 12.75 -5.15 -6.45
N ASP A 230 11.83 -4.18 -6.48
CA ASP A 230 12.15 -2.75 -6.45
C ASP A 230 12.44 -2.30 -5.02
N LEU A 231 13.70 -2.02 -4.75
CA LEU A 231 14.16 -1.58 -3.43
C LEU A 231 13.62 -0.21 -3.05
N SER A 232 13.52 0.74 -4.00
CA SER A 232 13.05 2.09 -3.69
C SER A 232 11.60 2.03 -3.28
N TRP A 233 10.79 1.32 -4.07
CA TRP A 233 9.37 1.10 -3.79
C TRP A 233 9.17 0.37 -2.45
N LEU A 234 9.97 -0.67 -2.16
CA LEU A 234 9.87 -1.42 -0.91
C LEU A 234 10.14 -0.52 0.30
N ILE A 235 11.20 0.30 0.26
CA ILE A 235 11.55 1.19 1.36
C ILE A 235 10.49 2.29 1.52
N ASP A 236 10.05 2.91 0.42
CA ASP A 236 9.01 3.93 0.43
C ASP A 236 7.73 3.38 1.06
N THR A 237 7.34 2.15 0.70
CA THR A 237 6.16 1.48 1.27
C THR A 237 6.34 1.19 2.77
N VAL A 238 7.48 0.64 3.20
CA VAL A 238 7.75 0.41 4.63
C VAL A 238 7.64 1.73 5.43
N ALA A 239 8.19 2.83 4.90
CA ALA A 239 8.13 4.13 5.55
C ALA A 239 6.73 4.78 5.49
N HIS A 240 5.99 4.60 4.40
CA HIS A 240 4.60 5.02 4.22
C HIS A 240 3.72 4.39 5.30
N GLU A 241 3.75 3.06 5.38
CA GLU A 241 2.93 2.32 6.33
C GLU A 241 3.34 2.62 7.79
N TRP A 242 4.64 2.71 8.08
CA TRP A 242 5.10 3.13 9.40
C TRP A 242 4.57 4.52 9.78
N THR A 243 4.42 5.43 8.82
CA THR A 243 3.88 6.77 9.07
C THR A 243 2.42 6.72 9.52
N HIS A 244 1.59 5.83 8.96
CA HIS A 244 0.24 5.61 9.47
C HIS A 244 0.24 5.19 10.93
N ILE A 245 1.12 4.25 11.31
CA ILE A 245 1.23 3.77 12.69
C ILE A 245 1.78 4.86 13.62
N TYR A 246 2.71 5.69 13.14
CA TYR A 246 3.20 6.85 13.87
C TYR A 246 2.11 7.89 14.15
N MET A 247 1.12 8.00 13.26
CA MET A 247 -0.04 8.89 13.43
C MET A 247 -1.18 8.27 14.22
N THR A 248 -1.13 6.98 14.60
CA THR A 248 -2.15 6.33 15.43
C THR A 248 -2.37 7.07 16.75
N ASN A 249 -3.61 7.08 17.24
CA ASN A 249 -4.06 7.83 18.43
C ASN A 249 -3.98 9.37 18.29
N HIS A 250 -3.91 9.86 17.05
CA HIS A 250 -4.06 11.28 16.76
C HIS A 250 -5.32 11.55 15.93
N PRO A 251 -5.88 12.77 15.99
CA PRO A 251 -7.12 13.12 15.31
C PRO A 251 -7.18 12.76 13.81
N ILE A 252 -6.05 12.87 13.09
CA ILE A 252 -5.99 12.51 11.66
C ILE A 252 -6.25 11.01 11.41
N SER A 253 -5.90 10.15 12.35
CA SER A 253 -6.12 8.71 12.26
C SER A 253 -7.49 8.34 12.83
N ASP A 254 -7.92 8.97 13.92
CA ASP A 254 -9.24 8.71 14.53
C ASP A 254 -10.42 9.05 13.61
N ASN A 255 -10.22 9.97 12.66
CA ASN A 255 -11.22 10.39 11.69
C ASN A 255 -11.00 9.82 10.27
N TYR A 256 -9.96 9.01 10.06
CA TYR A 256 -9.59 8.42 8.76
C TYR A 256 -10.75 7.70 8.05
N SER A 257 -11.50 6.86 8.77
CA SER A 257 -12.64 6.12 8.22
C SER A 257 -13.95 6.93 8.23
N LYS A 258 -13.97 8.09 8.88
CA LYS A 258 -15.18 8.90 9.10
C LYS A 258 -15.37 9.97 8.03
N ASP A 259 -14.27 10.55 7.56
CA ASP A 259 -14.26 11.69 6.63
C ASP A 259 -13.30 11.40 5.46
N GLY A 260 -13.80 11.54 4.23
CA GLY A 260 -13.02 11.33 3.01
C GLY A 260 -11.89 12.33 2.85
N GLN A 261 -12.07 13.59 3.27
CA GLN A 261 -11.03 14.60 3.20
C GLN A 261 -9.91 14.30 4.21
N VAL A 262 -10.25 13.87 5.42
CA VAL A 262 -9.25 13.46 6.42
C VAL A 262 -8.49 12.22 5.95
N ARG A 263 -9.16 11.29 5.26
CA ARG A 263 -8.49 10.17 4.59
C ARG A 263 -7.44 10.65 3.58
N THR A 264 -7.83 11.53 2.65
CA THR A 264 -6.88 12.13 1.69
C THR A 264 -5.74 12.85 2.41
N MET A 265 -6.00 13.54 3.53
CA MET A 265 -4.95 14.16 4.34
C MET A 265 -3.95 13.13 4.88
N ASN A 266 -4.45 12.03 5.44
CA ASN A 266 -3.65 10.96 6.02
C ASN A 266 -2.80 10.25 4.97
N GLU A 267 -3.40 9.84 3.84
CA GLU A 267 -2.71 9.20 2.71
C GLU A 267 -1.64 10.10 2.11
N THR A 268 -1.97 11.38 1.84
CA THR A 268 -1.01 12.34 1.30
C THR A 268 0.16 12.56 2.26
N THR A 269 -0.09 12.52 3.57
CA THR A 269 0.95 12.63 4.60
C THR A 269 1.89 11.42 4.59
N ALA A 270 1.33 10.22 4.60
CA ALA A 270 2.10 8.97 4.56
C ALA A 270 2.93 8.85 3.28
N GLU A 271 2.36 9.27 2.15
CA GLU A 271 3.01 9.31 0.84
C GLU A 271 4.19 10.30 0.78
N ILE A 272 4.06 11.49 1.38
CA ILE A 272 5.16 12.47 1.49
C ILE A 272 6.27 11.91 2.39
N ALA A 273 5.91 11.42 3.57
CA ALA A 273 6.87 10.91 4.55
C ALA A 273 7.61 9.68 4.03
N GLY A 274 6.89 8.74 3.42
CA GLY A 274 7.41 7.51 2.81
C GLY A 274 8.54 7.83 1.83
N ARG A 275 8.27 8.69 0.84
CA ARG A 275 9.26 9.11 -0.16
C ARG A 275 10.45 9.87 0.42
N GLU A 276 10.21 10.78 1.36
CA GLU A 276 11.31 11.56 1.95
C GLU A 276 12.25 10.67 2.77
N ILE A 277 11.69 9.75 3.56
CA ILE A 277 12.46 8.78 4.34
C ILE A 277 13.17 7.81 3.41
N GLY A 278 12.46 7.23 2.43
CA GLY A 278 13.03 6.23 1.53
C GLY A 278 14.12 6.79 0.63
N LYS A 279 13.98 8.02 0.15
CA LYS A 279 15.06 8.75 -0.51
C LYS A 279 16.31 8.87 0.36
N LEU A 280 16.17 9.18 1.65
CA LEU A 280 17.32 9.30 2.57
C LEU A 280 17.97 7.94 2.84
N VAL A 281 17.19 6.87 2.98
CA VAL A 281 17.71 5.50 3.10
C VAL A 281 18.48 5.11 1.83
N MET A 282 17.90 5.35 0.65
CA MET A 282 18.54 5.07 -0.65
C MET A 282 19.86 5.85 -0.81
N GLN A 283 19.88 7.12 -0.42
CA GLN A 283 21.09 7.95 -0.43
C GLN A 283 22.19 7.41 0.48
N MET A 284 21.82 6.94 1.67
CA MET A 284 22.77 6.52 2.69
C MET A 284 23.33 5.11 2.44
N TYR A 285 22.48 4.14 2.08
CA TYR A 285 22.86 2.73 2.02
C TYR A 285 22.98 2.15 0.61
N TYR A 286 22.29 2.74 -0.39
CA TYR A 286 22.22 2.24 -1.76
C TYR A 286 22.44 3.32 -2.84
N PRO A 287 23.44 4.21 -2.72
CA PRO A 287 23.62 5.35 -3.63
C PRO A 287 23.85 4.93 -5.09
N GLU A 288 24.37 3.74 -5.34
CA GLU A 288 24.54 3.18 -6.69
C GLU A 288 23.22 2.83 -7.38
N ARG A 289 22.16 2.54 -6.62
CA ARG A 289 20.84 2.17 -7.14
C ARG A 289 20.01 3.39 -7.53
N MET A 290 20.28 4.57 -6.96
CA MET A 290 19.63 5.84 -7.32
C MET A 290 19.91 6.33 -8.76
N ARG A 291 20.87 5.73 -9.48
CA ARG A 291 21.28 6.16 -10.83
C ARG A 291 20.50 5.50 -11.97
N ARG A 292 19.47 4.71 -11.66
CA ARG A 292 18.49 4.23 -12.65
C ARG A 292 17.23 5.08 -12.50
N PRO A 293 16.59 5.53 -13.59
CA PRO A 293 15.39 6.35 -13.49
C PRO A 293 14.35 5.64 -12.63
N ASP A 294 13.79 6.36 -11.67
CA ASP A 294 12.62 5.94 -10.89
C ASP A 294 11.50 5.58 -11.87
N PHE A 295 11.21 4.28 -12.00
CA PHE A 295 9.90 3.86 -12.46
C PHE A 295 8.99 3.85 -11.23
N GLY A 296 8.58 5.04 -10.78
CA GLY A 296 7.52 5.24 -9.79
C GLY A 296 6.16 4.82 -10.34
N ARG A 297 6.02 3.54 -10.71
CA ARG A 297 4.82 3.02 -11.37
C ARG A 297 4.58 1.56 -11.01
N GLN A 298 4.40 1.27 -9.72
CA GLN A 298 4.11 -0.11 -9.29
C GLN A 298 2.78 -0.33 -8.57
N LEU A 299 1.96 0.71 -8.39
CA LEU A 299 0.52 0.50 -8.14
C LEU A 299 -0.29 0.28 -9.42
N SER A 300 0.37 0.25 -10.60
CA SER A 300 -0.22 -0.14 -11.89
C SER A 300 0.56 -1.21 -12.67
N ALA A 301 1.54 -1.89 -12.05
CA ALA A 301 2.45 -2.82 -12.73
C ALA A 301 1.87 -4.23 -12.96
N ALA A 302 0.60 -4.30 -13.35
CA ALA A 302 0.10 -5.42 -14.13
C ALA A 302 0.09 -5.09 -15.65
N GLN A 303 0.84 -4.06 -16.07
CA GLN A 303 0.77 -3.46 -17.41
C GLN A 303 2.14 -3.09 -17.99
N ASP A 304 3.19 -3.87 -17.72
CA ASP A 304 4.56 -3.54 -18.19
C ASP A 304 4.85 -3.87 -19.66
N ASP A 305 3.84 -4.27 -20.46
CA ASP A 305 3.96 -4.47 -21.91
C ASP A 305 3.06 -3.49 -22.70
N ILE A 306 3.17 -2.18 -22.44
CA ILE A 306 2.38 -1.20 -23.20
C ILE A 306 3.24 -0.04 -23.70
N PHE A 307 3.37 0.04 -25.02
CA PHE A 307 3.79 1.25 -25.71
C PHE A 307 2.62 2.24 -25.67
N PRO A 308 2.70 3.36 -24.92
CA PRO A 308 1.64 4.37 -24.95
C PRO A 308 1.50 4.88 -26.38
N ALA A 309 0.27 5.03 -26.86
CA ALA A 309 0.02 5.70 -28.14
C ALA A 309 0.64 7.10 -28.11
N GLU A 310 1.38 7.48 -29.16
CA GLU A 310 2.01 8.81 -29.24
C GLU A 310 0.96 9.91 -29.04
N GLY A 311 1.18 10.79 -28.05
CA GLY A 311 0.31 11.93 -27.77
C GLY A 311 -0.82 11.66 -26.75
N PHE A 312 -0.92 10.46 -26.18
CA PHE A 312 -1.90 10.17 -25.13
C PHE A 312 -1.37 10.52 -23.72
N ASP A 313 -1.97 11.52 -23.08
CA ASP A 313 -1.71 11.85 -21.68
C ASP A 313 -2.73 11.19 -20.76
N PHE A 314 -2.34 10.06 -20.17
CA PHE A 314 -3.19 9.29 -19.27
C PHE A 314 -3.73 10.13 -18.09
N ASN A 315 -2.90 10.98 -17.50
CA ASN A 315 -3.28 11.76 -16.32
C ASN A 315 -4.30 12.84 -16.69
N ALA A 316 -4.08 13.54 -17.80
CA ALA A 316 -5.03 14.54 -18.29
C ALA A 316 -6.39 13.92 -18.69
N GLU A 317 -6.36 12.77 -19.36
CA GLU A 317 -7.58 12.06 -19.77
C GLU A 317 -8.32 11.46 -18.56
N MET A 318 -7.60 11.01 -17.54
CA MET A 318 -8.19 10.54 -16.27
C MET A 318 -8.78 11.69 -15.47
N HIS A 319 -8.14 12.86 -15.47
CA HIS A 319 -8.65 14.08 -14.87
C HIS A 319 -9.98 14.53 -15.49
N THR A 320 -10.01 14.60 -16.81
CA THR A 320 -11.21 14.96 -17.57
C THR A 320 -12.34 13.99 -17.27
N THR A 321 -12.01 12.69 -17.18
CA THR A 321 -12.97 11.65 -16.81
C THR A 321 -13.53 11.88 -15.42
N ARG A 322 -12.65 12.16 -14.44
CA ARG A 322 -13.04 12.38 -13.05
C ARG A 322 -13.96 13.60 -12.89
N ILE A 323 -13.56 14.77 -13.40
CA ILE A 323 -14.35 16.01 -13.29
C ILE A 323 -15.73 15.85 -13.94
N THR A 324 -15.76 15.25 -15.15
CA THR A 324 -17.03 15.07 -15.86
C THR A 324 -17.96 14.10 -15.11
N ALA A 325 -17.40 13.04 -14.52
CA ALA A 325 -18.17 12.13 -13.68
C ALA A 325 -18.72 12.84 -12.44
N ASP A 326 -17.91 13.61 -11.71
CA ASP A 326 -18.36 14.39 -10.55
C ASP A 326 -19.50 15.36 -10.93
N ALA A 327 -19.39 16.08 -12.05
CA ALA A 327 -20.43 16.99 -12.51
C ALA A 327 -21.75 16.27 -12.84
N LEU A 328 -21.69 15.10 -13.48
CA LEU A 328 -22.87 14.29 -13.77
C LEU A 328 -23.52 13.76 -12.49
N LEU A 329 -22.71 13.36 -11.51
CA LEU A 329 -23.20 12.88 -10.20
C LEU A 329 -23.82 14.01 -9.38
N ALA A 330 -23.22 15.20 -9.38
CA ALA A 330 -23.77 16.40 -8.73
C ALA A 330 -25.14 16.80 -9.31
N ASP A 331 -25.36 16.55 -10.61
CA ASP A 331 -26.64 16.73 -11.30
C ASP A 331 -27.66 15.58 -11.03
N GLY A 332 -27.30 14.58 -10.23
CA GLY A 332 -28.12 13.39 -9.97
C GLY A 332 -28.23 12.41 -11.14
N LYS A 333 -27.35 12.53 -12.16
CA LYS A 333 -27.39 11.72 -13.40
C LYS A 333 -26.51 10.48 -13.28
N ILE A 334 -26.78 9.63 -12.29
CA ILE A 334 -25.98 8.44 -11.93
C ILE A 334 -25.71 7.54 -13.14
N ASP A 335 -26.76 7.05 -13.81
CA ASP A 335 -26.61 6.13 -14.95
C ASP A 335 -25.81 6.75 -16.11
N LYS A 336 -25.90 8.08 -16.29
CA LYS A 336 -25.12 8.79 -17.32
C LYS A 336 -23.66 8.90 -16.92
N ALA A 337 -23.35 9.13 -15.64
CA ALA A 337 -21.99 9.14 -15.13
C ALA A 337 -21.34 7.75 -15.32
N GLU A 338 -22.05 6.68 -14.99
CA GLU A 338 -21.57 5.30 -15.16
C GLU A 338 -21.37 4.93 -16.64
N ALA A 339 -22.33 5.25 -17.51
CA ALA A 339 -22.18 5.04 -18.96
C ALA A 339 -21.03 5.86 -19.56
N TYR A 340 -20.81 7.07 -19.06
CA TYR A 340 -19.67 7.90 -19.44
C TYR A 340 -18.35 7.24 -19.01
N MET A 341 -18.22 6.81 -17.75
CA MET A 341 -17.01 6.14 -17.27
C MET A 341 -16.71 4.84 -18.04
N GLU A 342 -17.72 4.04 -18.40
CA GLU A 342 -17.50 2.85 -19.25
C GLU A 342 -17.06 3.23 -20.67
N THR A 343 -17.60 4.32 -21.23
CA THR A 343 -17.12 4.84 -22.53
C THR A 343 -15.66 5.27 -22.44
N ARG A 344 -15.27 5.91 -21.34
CA ARG A 344 -13.90 6.34 -21.08
C ARG A 344 -12.97 5.14 -20.84
N ARG A 345 -13.43 4.09 -20.16
CA ARG A 345 -12.67 2.83 -19.99
C ARG A 345 -12.29 2.21 -21.33
N LYS A 346 -13.21 2.17 -22.30
CA LYS A 346 -12.93 1.70 -23.67
C LYS A 346 -11.93 2.61 -24.39
N PHE A 347 -12.06 3.92 -24.22
CA PHE A 347 -11.08 4.87 -24.75
C PHE A 347 -9.67 4.66 -24.15
N PHE A 348 -9.55 4.40 -22.85
CA PHE A 348 -8.27 4.03 -22.23
C PHE A 348 -7.72 2.73 -22.83
N TRP A 349 -8.56 1.71 -23.00
CA TRP A 349 -8.19 0.45 -23.65
C TRP A 349 -7.61 0.66 -25.06
N ASP A 350 -8.31 1.44 -25.89
CA ASP A 350 -7.89 1.73 -27.27
C ASP A 350 -6.55 2.50 -27.35
N ASN A 351 -6.15 3.17 -26.26
CA ASN A 351 -4.88 3.88 -26.14
C ASN A 351 -3.82 3.09 -25.35
N GLY A 352 -4.04 1.79 -25.11
CA GLY A 352 -3.09 0.93 -24.41
C GLY A 352 -3.17 1.00 -22.89
N TYR A 353 -4.32 1.29 -22.30
CA TYR A 353 -4.47 1.30 -20.84
C TYR A 353 -5.60 0.35 -20.44
N PRO A 354 -5.30 -0.93 -20.19
CA PRO A 354 -6.30 -1.94 -19.91
C PRO A 354 -6.85 -1.80 -18.48
N ILE A 355 -7.82 -0.91 -18.31
CA ILE A 355 -8.58 -0.76 -17.07
C ILE A 355 -9.73 -1.78 -17.07
N ARG A 356 -9.74 -2.69 -16.07
CA ARG A 356 -10.78 -3.72 -15.92
C ARG A 356 -12.16 -3.12 -15.66
N LYS A 357 -12.25 -2.19 -14.71
CA LYS A 357 -13.49 -1.53 -14.30
C LYS A 357 -13.20 -0.08 -13.91
N LEU A 358 -13.93 0.86 -14.51
CA LEU A 358 -13.81 2.29 -14.24
C LEU A 358 -15.17 2.79 -13.73
N ASN A 359 -15.24 3.09 -12.44
CA ASN A 359 -16.46 3.49 -11.76
C ASN A 359 -16.14 4.41 -10.55
N GLN A 360 -17.15 4.71 -9.74
CA GLN A 360 -16.98 5.52 -8.53
C GLN A 360 -15.99 4.87 -7.55
N ALA A 361 -16.04 3.55 -7.33
CA ALA A 361 -15.08 2.87 -6.46
C ALA A 361 -13.62 3.00 -6.94
N TYR A 362 -13.39 2.93 -8.26
CA TYR A 362 -12.06 3.18 -8.85
C TYR A 362 -11.52 4.56 -8.44
N PHE A 363 -12.31 5.60 -8.67
CA PHE A 363 -11.90 6.96 -8.35
C PHE A 363 -11.87 7.24 -6.84
N ALA A 364 -12.71 6.58 -6.05
CA ALA A 364 -12.72 6.70 -4.61
C ALA A 364 -11.46 6.11 -3.96
N PHE A 365 -10.89 5.06 -4.55
CA PHE A 365 -9.62 4.49 -4.13
C PHE A 365 -8.44 5.25 -4.76
N TYR A 366 -8.24 5.13 -6.08
CA TYR A 366 -7.06 5.70 -6.76
C TYR A 366 -7.00 7.22 -6.74
N GLY A 367 -8.13 7.92 -6.58
CA GLY A 367 -8.15 9.36 -6.44
C GLY A 367 -7.50 9.85 -5.14
N ALA A 368 -7.61 9.08 -4.06
CA ALA A 368 -6.97 9.42 -2.77
C ALA A 368 -5.44 9.29 -2.83
N TYR A 369 -4.91 8.47 -3.75
CA TYR A 369 -3.47 8.24 -3.95
C TYR A 369 -2.88 9.03 -5.12
N ALA A 370 -3.65 9.88 -5.81
CA ALA A 370 -3.15 10.56 -6.99
C ALA A 370 -2.02 11.57 -6.63
N GLU A 371 -0.85 11.38 -7.23
CA GLU A 371 0.36 12.12 -6.87
C GLU A 371 0.37 13.58 -7.32
N THR A 372 -0.35 13.92 -8.39
CA THR A 372 -0.32 15.26 -9.00
C THR A 372 -1.66 15.96 -8.75
N PRO A 373 -1.68 17.28 -8.52
CA PRO A 373 -2.91 18.06 -8.66
C PRO A 373 -3.47 17.83 -10.07
N GLY A 374 -4.68 17.27 -10.15
CA GLY A 374 -5.25 16.76 -11.39
C GLY A 374 -4.95 15.27 -11.65
N GLY A 375 -5.81 14.62 -12.43
CA GLY A 375 -5.84 13.16 -12.60
C GLY A 375 -7.03 12.52 -11.87
N ALA A 376 -6.85 11.32 -11.32
CA ALA A 376 -7.92 10.60 -10.60
C ALA A 376 -8.44 11.35 -9.34
N ALA A 377 -7.66 12.29 -8.80
CA ALA A 377 -8.06 13.16 -7.68
C ALA A 377 -9.11 14.23 -8.04
N GLY A 378 -9.31 14.54 -9.33
CA GLY A 378 -10.28 15.57 -9.73
C GLY A 378 -9.90 16.96 -9.23
N GLU A 379 -10.89 17.72 -8.74
CA GLU A 379 -10.71 19.06 -8.16
C GLU A 379 -10.43 19.04 -6.64
N ASP A 380 -10.07 17.89 -6.05
CA ASP A 380 -9.89 17.76 -4.59
C ASP A 380 -8.78 18.71 -4.08
N PRO A 381 -9.10 19.75 -3.28
CA PRO A 381 -8.13 20.72 -2.80
C PRO A 381 -7.26 20.18 -1.66
N VAL A 382 -7.57 19.00 -1.11
CA VAL A 382 -6.95 18.48 0.11
C VAL A 382 -5.47 18.13 -0.12
N GLY A 383 -5.17 17.35 -1.16
CA GLY A 383 -3.79 16.94 -1.47
C GLY A 383 -2.83 18.14 -1.67
N PRO A 384 -3.17 19.14 -2.50
CA PRO A 384 -2.40 20.37 -2.63
C PRO A 384 -2.17 21.10 -1.29
N ALA A 385 -3.19 21.20 -0.44
CA ALA A 385 -3.06 21.86 0.87
C ALA A 385 -2.10 21.11 1.81
N VAL A 386 -2.09 19.78 1.79
CA VAL A 386 -1.13 18.98 2.58
C VAL A 386 0.30 19.20 2.08
N ARG A 387 0.51 19.19 0.76
CA ARG A 387 1.83 19.48 0.16
C ARG A 387 2.30 20.89 0.49
N GLU A 388 1.38 21.86 0.52
CA GLU A 388 1.68 23.22 0.93
C GLU A 388 2.09 23.29 2.40
N LEU A 389 1.38 22.61 3.31
CA LEU A 389 1.78 22.52 4.71
C LEU A 389 3.18 21.90 4.85
N ARG A 390 3.47 20.84 4.08
CA ARG A 390 4.81 20.25 4.04
C ARG A 390 5.86 21.25 3.58
N ALA A 391 5.59 22.02 2.51
CA ALA A 391 6.52 23.01 1.97
C ALA A 391 6.82 24.15 2.94
N ARG A 392 5.84 24.52 3.79
CA ARG A 392 5.99 25.55 4.84
C ARG A 392 6.68 25.03 6.12
N SER A 393 6.76 23.73 6.30
CA SER A 393 7.40 23.11 7.48
C SER A 393 8.92 23.07 7.33
N ALA A 394 9.67 23.45 8.37
CA ALA A 394 11.13 23.48 8.33
C ALA A 394 11.77 22.07 8.32
N SER A 395 11.03 21.05 8.75
CA SER A 395 11.47 19.66 8.73
C SER A 395 10.30 18.69 8.57
N LEU A 396 10.59 17.45 8.16
CA LEU A 396 9.60 16.37 8.12
C LEU A 396 8.97 16.14 9.51
N LYS A 397 9.77 16.26 10.57
CA LYS A 397 9.29 16.15 11.94
C LYS A 397 8.24 17.20 12.28
N GLU A 398 8.52 18.47 11.97
CA GLU A 398 7.58 19.56 12.22
C GLU A 398 6.28 19.38 11.45
N PHE A 399 6.38 18.96 10.17
CA PHE A 399 5.23 18.63 9.35
C PHE A 399 4.36 17.55 10.01
N LEU A 400 4.95 16.39 10.34
CA LEU A 400 4.25 15.27 10.96
C LEU A 400 3.66 15.63 12.33
N ASP A 401 4.40 16.37 13.16
CA ASP A 401 3.94 16.83 14.48
C ASP A 401 2.76 17.81 14.42
N THR A 402 2.62 18.51 13.29
CA THR A 402 1.58 19.49 13.02
C THR A 402 0.34 18.80 12.44
N ILE A 403 0.50 18.08 11.32
CA ILE A 403 -0.62 17.50 10.59
C ILE A 403 -1.33 16.39 11.36
N ARG A 404 -0.59 15.60 12.17
CA ARG A 404 -1.22 14.50 12.94
C ARG A 404 -2.31 15.00 13.89
N LYS A 405 -2.18 16.23 14.39
CA LYS A 405 -3.13 16.86 15.31
C LYS A 405 -4.42 17.35 14.63
N MET A 406 -4.47 17.36 13.31
CA MET A 406 -5.61 17.86 12.54
C MET A 406 -6.59 16.72 12.29
N GLY A 407 -7.81 16.86 12.81
CA GLY A 407 -8.91 15.92 12.62
C GLY A 407 -9.90 16.36 11.53
N SER A 408 -9.65 17.46 10.82
CA SER A 408 -10.51 17.95 9.73
C SER A 408 -9.74 18.78 8.70
N PHE A 409 -10.29 18.89 7.48
CA PHE A 409 -9.71 19.75 6.44
C PHE A 409 -9.75 21.24 6.80
N ALA A 410 -10.77 21.69 7.53
CA ALA A 410 -10.88 23.07 7.98
C ALA A 410 -9.72 23.48 8.91
N GLU A 411 -9.22 22.56 9.75
CA GLU A 411 -8.05 22.81 10.60
C GLU A 411 -6.77 22.97 9.77
N LEU A 412 -6.61 22.18 8.70
CA LEU A 412 -5.50 22.34 7.75
C LEU A 412 -5.56 23.71 7.07
N GLN A 413 -6.72 24.11 6.56
CA GLN A 413 -6.91 25.42 5.94
C GLN A 413 -6.58 26.56 6.92
N ALA A 414 -7.09 26.48 8.16
CA ALA A 414 -6.81 27.48 9.18
C ALA A 414 -5.33 27.56 9.57
N ALA A 415 -4.58 26.46 9.48
CA ALA A 415 -3.13 26.46 9.69
C ALA A 415 -2.39 27.17 8.55
N LEU A 416 -2.80 26.94 7.30
CA LEU A 416 -2.24 27.59 6.11
C LEU A 416 -2.57 29.09 6.04
N GLU A 417 -3.68 29.54 6.62
CA GLU A 417 -4.00 30.98 6.71
C GLU A 417 -3.16 31.73 7.76
N LYS A 418 -2.70 31.03 8.81
CA LYS A 418 -2.01 31.65 9.97
C LYS A 418 -0.50 31.74 9.81
N GLN A 419 0.10 30.97 8.92
CA GLN A 419 1.55 30.98 8.68
C GLN A 419 1.86 31.84 7.44
N PRO A 420 2.46 33.04 7.58
CA PRO A 420 2.83 33.86 6.42
C PRO A 420 3.93 33.25 5.56
#